data_AF-A0AAQ3L5W7-F1
#
_entry.id   AF-A0AAQ3L5W7-F1
#
_cell.length_a   1.000
_cell.length_b   1.000
_cell.length_c   1.000
_cell.angle_alpha   90.00
_cell.angle_beta   90.00
_cell.angle_gamma   90.00
#
_symmetry.space_group_name_H-M   'P 1'
#
loop_
_entity.id
_entity.type
_entity.pdbx_description
1 polymer ?
#
loop_
_entity_poly.entity_id
_entity_poly.type
_entity_poly.pdbx_seq_one_letter_code
_entity_poly.pdbx_strand_id
1 'polypeptide(L)'
;MSHPNTIGELIRQESQRYHTFINLALFLAVLTGIEIVIIFLPWPFWIIMTVLVVLSVIKFVCVILWFMHLIYDKMLCLYLFVTGLILATGTMIALLALFHTEDLDYDAFSMDSIPAKVASVA
;
A
#
# COMPACT_ATOMS: atom_id res chain seq x y z
N MET A 1 -50.37 -11.47 5.40
CA MET A 1 -50.11 -12.75 6.09
C MET A 1 -48.79 -12.64 6.81
N SER A 2 -48.85 -12.52 8.14
CA SER A 2 -47.72 -12.34 9.06
C SER A 2 -47.18 -13.71 9.48
N HIS A 3 -45.94 -14.01 9.09
CA HIS A 3 -45.21 -15.22 9.50
C HIS A 3 -44.49 -14.96 10.84
N PRO A 4 -44.72 -15.76 11.90
CA PRO A 4 -44.16 -15.53 13.24
C PRO A 4 -42.65 -15.81 13.39
N ASN A 5 -41.97 -16.18 12.31
CA ASN A 5 -40.54 -16.56 12.27
C ASN A 5 -39.65 -15.65 11.41
N THR A 6 -40.19 -14.61 10.76
CA THR A 6 -39.43 -13.74 9.84
C THR A 6 -38.35 -12.91 10.54
N ILE A 7 -38.62 -12.38 11.74
CA ILE A 7 -37.66 -11.56 12.50
C ILE A 7 -36.40 -12.38 12.86
N GLY A 8 -36.58 -13.66 13.21
CA GLY A 8 -35.47 -14.55 13.57
C GLY A 8 -34.56 -14.91 12.39
N GLU A 9 -35.11 -15.04 11.18
CA GLU A 9 -34.31 -15.30 9.98
C GLU A 9 -33.54 -14.08 9.48
N LEU A 10 -34.12 -12.88 9.59
CA LEU A 10 -33.43 -11.62 9.26
C LEU A 10 -32.23 -11.35 10.17
N ILE A 11 -32.39 -11.56 11.49
CA ILE A 11 -31.31 -11.41 12.47
C ILE A 11 -30.19 -12.43 12.21
N ARG A 12 -30.53 -13.68 11.81
CA ARG A 12 -29.53 -14.69 11.42
C ARG A 12 -28.80 -14.33 10.13
N GLN A 13 -29.49 -13.77 9.13
CA GLN A 13 -28.86 -13.30 7.88
C GLN A 13 -27.88 -12.15 8.11
N GLU A 14 -28.23 -11.17 8.93
CA GLU A 14 -27.32 -10.09 9.29
C GLU A 14 -26.10 -10.61 10.03
N SER A 15 -26.28 -11.43 11.08
CA SER A 15 -25.15 -11.95 11.87
C SER A 15 -24.14 -12.74 11.03
N GLN A 16 -24.59 -13.57 10.07
CA GLN A 16 -23.70 -14.36 9.22
C GLN A 16 -22.72 -13.50 8.39
N ARG A 17 -23.13 -12.29 7.96
CA ARG A 17 -22.22 -11.37 7.26
C ARG A 17 -21.16 -10.82 8.21
N TYR A 18 -21.56 -10.42 9.42
CA TYR A 18 -20.63 -9.90 10.44
C TYR A 18 -19.60 -10.96 10.86
N HIS A 19 -19.99 -12.22 11.01
CA HIS A 19 -19.06 -13.29 11.39
C HIS A 19 -17.95 -13.49 10.36
N THR A 20 -18.25 -13.33 9.07
CA THR A 20 -17.24 -13.45 7.99
C THR A 20 -16.19 -12.33 8.08
N PHE A 21 -16.62 -11.07 8.29
CA PHE A 21 -15.71 -9.94 8.41
C PHE A 21 -14.86 -10.01 9.68
N ILE A 22 -15.46 -10.39 10.80
CA ILE A 22 -14.76 -10.53 12.08
C ILE A 22 -13.71 -11.64 12.01
N ASN A 23 -14.04 -12.78 11.39
CA ASN A 23 -13.09 -13.88 11.25
C ASN A 23 -11.87 -13.48 10.40
N LEU A 24 -12.09 -12.73 9.32
CA LEU A 24 -10.99 -12.24 8.50
C LEU A 24 -10.14 -11.20 9.25
N ALA A 25 -10.77 -10.24 9.93
CA ALA A 25 -10.05 -9.27 10.75
C ALA A 25 -9.15 -9.95 11.79
N LEU A 26 -9.66 -11.02 12.42
CA LEU A 26 -8.91 -11.83 13.37
C LEU A 26 -7.75 -12.59 12.71
N PHE A 27 -7.97 -13.13 11.51
CA PHE A 27 -6.90 -13.74 10.71
C PHE A 27 -5.79 -12.75 10.37
N LEU A 28 -6.12 -11.53 9.92
CA LEU A 28 -5.15 -10.47 9.66
C LEU A 28 -4.37 -10.07 10.91
N ALA A 29 -5.05 -9.98 12.06
CA ALA A 29 -4.42 -9.68 13.34
C ALA A 29 -3.44 -10.78 13.80
N VAL A 30 -3.76 -12.06 13.54
CA VAL A 30 -2.83 -13.15 13.78
C VAL A 30 -1.62 -13.06 12.83
N LEU A 31 -1.86 -12.71 11.57
CA LEU A 31 -0.82 -12.58 10.55
C LEU A 31 0.14 -11.41 10.83
N THR A 32 -0.32 -10.34 11.48
CA THR A 32 0.55 -9.27 12.02
C THR A 32 1.28 -9.69 13.30
N GLY A 33 0.63 -10.45 14.19
CA GLY A 33 1.30 -11.02 15.36
C GLY A 33 2.47 -11.93 14.96
N ILE A 34 2.27 -12.80 13.97
CA ILE A 34 3.32 -13.68 13.43
C ILE A 34 4.47 -12.87 12.82
N GLU A 35 4.16 -11.81 12.06
CA GLU A 35 5.18 -10.95 11.45
C GLU A 35 6.10 -10.32 12.50
N ILE A 36 5.52 -9.80 13.59
CA ILE A 36 6.30 -9.25 14.72
C ILE A 36 7.21 -10.33 15.31
N VAL A 37 6.71 -11.54 15.55
CA VAL A 37 7.52 -12.64 16.10
C VAL A 37 8.69 -12.99 15.19
N ILE A 38 8.48 -13.01 13.86
CA ILE A 38 9.53 -13.31 12.87
C ILE A 38 10.62 -12.22 12.88
N ILE A 39 10.27 -10.94 13.05
CA ILE A 39 11.23 -9.83 13.10
C ILE A 39 12.19 -9.97 14.29
N PHE A 40 11.73 -10.55 15.41
CA PHE A 40 12.56 -10.76 16.59
C PHE A 40 13.51 -11.97 16.49
N LEU A 41 13.36 -12.82 15.47
CA LEU A 41 14.26 -13.95 15.25
C LEU A 41 15.57 -13.49 14.57
N PRO A 42 16.75 -13.96 15.02
CA PRO A 42 18.03 -13.59 14.42
C PRO A 42 18.27 -14.36 13.11
N TRP A 43 17.45 -14.07 12.10
CA TRP A 43 17.54 -14.62 10.74
C TRP A 43 18.27 -13.66 9.79
N PRO A 44 18.72 -14.13 8.61
CA PRO A 44 19.34 -13.27 7.63
C PRO A 44 18.37 -12.18 7.13
N PHE A 45 18.84 -10.93 7.11
CA PHE A 45 18.06 -9.73 6.79
C PHE A 45 17.27 -9.81 5.48
N TRP A 46 17.85 -10.45 4.46
CA TRP A 46 17.20 -10.63 3.15
C TRP A 46 15.89 -11.43 3.24
N ILE A 47 15.87 -12.52 4.01
CA ILE A 47 14.68 -13.37 4.16
C ILE A 47 13.58 -12.61 4.91
N ILE A 48 13.95 -11.91 5.97
CA ILE A 48 13.05 -11.08 6.77
C ILE A 48 12.40 -10.03 5.88
N MET A 49 13.19 -9.26 5.12
CA MET A 49 12.68 -8.22 4.22
C MET A 49 11.70 -8.77 3.17
N THR A 50 12.04 -9.87 2.50
CA THR A 50 11.13 -10.48 1.51
C THR A 50 9.81 -10.92 2.16
N VAL A 51 9.87 -11.56 3.33
CA VAL A 51 8.67 -11.99 4.06
C VAL A 51 7.80 -10.81 4.48
N LEU A 52 8.38 -9.74 5.03
CA LEU A 52 7.62 -8.55 5.44
C LEU A 52 6.93 -7.89 4.26
N VAL A 53 7.64 -7.72 3.14
CA VAL A 53 7.05 -7.14 1.91
C VAL A 53 5.90 -8.01 1.40
N VAL A 54 6.10 -9.33 1.34
CA VAL A 54 5.06 -10.26 0.89
C VAL A 54 3.85 -10.26 1.84
N LEU A 55 4.07 -10.34 3.16
CA LEU A 55 2.99 -10.31 4.16
C LEU A 55 2.23 -8.97 4.11
N SER A 56 2.93 -7.85 3.89
CA SER A 56 2.31 -6.52 3.74
C SER A 56 1.40 -6.45 2.51
N VAL A 57 1.88 -6.93 1.35
CA VAL A 57 1.08 -6.98 0.12
C VAL A 57 -0.14 -7.90 0.29
N ILE A 58 0.04 -9.08 0.89
CA ILE A 58 -1.07 -10.02 1.14
C ILE A 58 -2.12 -9.37 2.04
N LYS A 59 -1.71 -8.72 3.14
CA LYS A 59 -2.63 -8.03 4.05
C LYS A 59 -3.39 -6.95 3.32
N PHE A 60 -2.69 -6.12 2.56
CA PHE A 60 -3.29 -5.07 1.76
C PHE A 60 -4.37 -5.62 0.82
N VAL A 61 -4.06 -6.68 0.08
CA VAL A 61 -5.00 -7.34 -0.86
C VAL A 61 -6.19 -7.96 -0.12
N CYS A 62 -5.98 -8.64 1.01
CA CYS A 62 -7.06 -9.18 1.82
C CYS A 62 -7.99 -8.08 2.35
N VAL A 63 -7.45 -6.93 2.78
CA VAL A 63 -8.26 -5.80 3.27
C VAL A 63 -9.10 -5.20 2.14
N ILE A 64 -8.54 -4.96 0.97
CA ILE A 64 -9.30 -4.35 -0.14
C ILE A 64 -10.37 -5.27 -0.72
N LEU A 65 -10.11 -6.58 -0.81
CA LEU A 65 -11.09 -7.52 -1.37
C LEU A 65 -12.25 -7.82 -0.42
N TRP A 66 -11.97 -7.92 0.89
CA TRP A 66 -12.97 -8.32 1.88
C TRP A 66 -13.48 -7.19 2.76
N PHE A 67 -12.60 -6.35 3.32
CA PHE A 67 -13.00 -5.26 4.23
C PHE A 67 -13.66 -4.10 3.48
N MET A 68 -13.21 -3.83 2.26
CA MET A 68 -13.87 -2.92 1.31
C MET A 68 -15.00 -3.59 0.52
N HIS A 69 -15.26 -4.89 0.76
CA HIS A 69 -16.44 -5.60 0.24
C HIS A 69 -16.52 -5.64 -1.30
N LEU A 70 -15.37 -5.52 -1.97
CA LEU A 70 -15.22 -5.41 -3.43
C LEU A 70 -15.79 -6.60 -4.20
N ILE A 71 -15.79 -7.80 -3.59
CA ILE A 71 -16.36 -9.02 -4.19
C ILE A 71 -17.91 -8.98 -4.23
N TYR A 72 -18.55 -8.15 -3.41
CA TYR A 72 -20.01 -8.00 -3.34
C TYR A 72 -20.51 -6.63 -3.84
N ASP A 73 -19.61 -5.67 -4.06
CA ASP A 73 -19.94 -4.33 -4.57
C ASP A 73 -19.72 -4.21 -6.09
N LYS A 74 -20.13 -3.09 -6.69
CA LYS A 74 -20.05 -2.85 -8.14
C LYS A 74 -18.58 -2.84 -8.59
N MET A 75 -18.29 -3.46 -9.73
CA MET A 75 -16.96 -3.51 -10.38
C MET A 75 -16.27 -2.13 -10.56
N LEU A 76 -17.03 -1.04 -10.46
CA LEU A 76 -16.54 0.34 -10.55
C LEU A 76 -15.66 0.75 -9.36
N CYS A 77 -15.94 0.28 -8.13
CA CYS A 77 -15.10 0.56 -6.97
C CYS A 77 -13.73 -0.12 -7.09
N LEU A 78 -13.70 -1.36 -7.62
CA LEU A 78 -12.47 -2.07 -7.93
C LEU A 78 -11.65 -1.34 -8.97
N TYR A 79 -12.28 -0.88 -10.05
CA TYR A 79 -11.57 -0.21 -11.14
C TYR A 79 -10.95 1.12 -10.66
N LEU A 80 -11.67 1.94 -9.90
CA LEU A 80 -11.14 3.20 -9.34
C LEU A 80 -9.96 2.98 -8.38
N PHE A 81 -10.02 1.91 -7.58
CA PHE A 81 -8.94 1.58 -6.67
C PHE A 81 -7.68 1.13 -7.43
N VAL A 82 -7.84 0.24 -8.41
CA VAL A 82 -6.73 -0.30 -9.20
C VAL A 82 -6.12 0.78 -10.08
N THR A 83 -6.91 1.66 -10.71
CA THR A 83 -6.36 2.80 -11.46
C THR A 83 -5.60 3.75 -10.55
N GLY A 84 -6.08 4.00 -9.33
CA GLY A 84 -5.34 4.76 -8.31
C GLY A 84 -4.01 4.11 -7.92
N LEU A 85 -3.99 2.78 -7.70
CA LEU A 85 -2.77 2.03 -7.41
C LEU A 85 -1.76 2.12 -8.57
N ILE A 86 -2.23 1.93 -9.81
CA ILE A 86 -1.40 2.06 -11.02
C ILE A 86 -0.86 3.48 -11.15
N LEU A 87 -1.70 4.49 -10.94
CA LEU A 87 -1.30 5.89 -11.04
C LEU A 87 -0.25 6.24 -9.98
N ALA A 88 -0.45 5.83 -8.72
CA ALA A 88 0.49 6.05 -7.63
C ALA A 88 1.84 5.34 -7.86
N THR A 89 1.80 4.09 -8.30
CA THR A 89 3.03 3.33 -8.59
C THR A 89 3.74 3.92 -9.81
N GLY A 90 2.99 4.32 -10.84
CA GLY A 90 3.51 4.95 -12.04
C GLY A 90 4.16 6.30 -11.77
N THR A 91 3.54 7.18 -10.97
CA THR A 91 4.14 8.46 -10.58
C THR A 91 5.36 8.26 -9.69
N MET A 92 5.33 7.28 -8.77
CA MET A 92 6.51 6.93 -7.96
C MET A 92 7.70 6.53 -8.84
N ILE A 93 7.47 5.65 -9.83
CA ILE A 93 8.52 5.22 -10.78
C ILE A 93 8.98 6.39 -11.66
N ALA A 94 8.06 7.24 -12.13
CA ALA A 94 8.38 8.41 -12.94
C ALA A 94 9.24 9.42 -12.19
N LEU A 95 8.94 9.67 -10.91
CA LEU A 95 9.75 10.54 -10.04
C LEU A 95 11.12 9.92 -9.78
N LEU A 96 11.19 8.62 -9.52
CA LEU A 96 12.47 7.92 -9.36
C LEU A 96 13.31 8.00 -10.63
N ALA A 97 12.70 7.86 -11.81
CA ALA A 97 13.39 7.99 -13.09
C ALA A 97 13.89 9.42 -13.34
N LEU A 98 13.06 10.43 -13.03
CA LEU A 98 13.42 11.84 -13.15
C LEU A 98 14.64 12.20 -12.27
N PHE A 99 14.57 11.88 -10.97
CA PHE A 99 15.65 12.16 -10.03
C PHE A 99 16.90 11.31 -10.28
N HIS A 100 16.77 10.13 -10.90
CA HIS A 100 17.92 9.33 -11.30
C HIS A 100 18.68 9.94 -12.49
N THR A 101 18.03 10.79 -13.30
CA THR A 101 18.63 11.46 -14.47
C THR A 101 19.19 12.85 -14.19
N GLU A 102 19.08 13.34 -12.96
CA GLU A 102 19.70 14.61 -12.55
C GLU A 102 21.15 14.35 -12.12
N ASP A 103 22.02 14.12 -13.10
CA ASP A 103 23.41 14.56 -12.99
C ASP A 103 23.35 16.09 -12.97
N LEU A 104 23.33 16.63 -11.75
CA LEU A 104 23.15 18.04 -11.46
C LEU A 104 24.32 18.83 -12.06
N ASP A 105 24.06 19.52 -13.17
CA ASP A 105 24.95 20.51 -13.78
C ASP A 105 25.06 21.71 -12.83
N TYR A 106 25.86 21.53 -11.77
CA TYR A 106 26.31 22.58 -10.87
C TYR A 106 27.46 23.41 -11.49
N ASP A 107 27.92 22.96 -12.65
CA ASP A 107 29.05 23.41 -13.45
C ASP A 107 28.70 24.70 -14.22
N ALA A 108 27.49 24.80 -14.77
CA ALA A 108 27.03 25.98 -15.51
C ALA A 108 26.75 27.19 -14.60
N PHE A 109 26.51 26.99 -13.30
CA PHE A 109 26.28 28.08 -12.34
C PHE A 109 27.55 28.53 -11.60
N SER A 110 28.64 27.77 -11.64
CA SER A 110 29.91 28.14 -11.02
C SER A 110 31.01 28.38 -12.05
N MET A 111 31.43 29.64 -12.16
CA MET A 111 32.72 30.10 -12.70
C MET A 111 32.86 30.48 -14.19
N ASP A 112 31.83 30.43 -15.05
CA ASP A 112 31.95 30.96 -16.44
C ASP A 112 31.41 32.40 -16.59
N SER A 113 30.49 32.83 -15.72
CA SER A 113 29.89 34.18 -15.77
C SER A 113 30.63 35.26 -14.95
N ILE A 114 31.75 34.92 -14.31
CA ILE A 114 32.62 35.92 -13.68
C ILE A 114 33.57 36.46 -14.74
N PRO A 115 33.40 37.70 -15.24
CA PRO A 115 34.32 38.27 -16.20
C PRO A 115 35.72 38.31 -15.57
N ALA A 116 36.70 37.72 -16.26
CA ALA A 116 38.13 37.63 -15.89
C ALA A 116 38.79 38.98 -15.52
N LYS A 117 38.07 40.10 -15.67
CA LYS A 117 38.49 41.44 -15.30
C LYS A 117 38.45 41.72 -13.78
N VAL A 118 37.74 40.92 -12.98
CA VAL A 118 37.60 41.16 -11.52
C VAL A 118 38.64 40.40 -10.69
N ALA A 119 39.11 39.24 -11.16
CA ALA A 119 40.10 38.42 -10.44
C ALA A 119 41.54 38.97 -10.48
N SER A 120 41.82 39.95 -11.35
CA SER A 120 43.16 40.53 -11.53
C SER A 120 43.46 41.73 -10.60
N VAL A 121 42.58 42.05 -9.64
CA VAL A 121 42.68 43.27 -8.79
C VAL A 121 42.87 42.95 -7.29
N ALA A 122 43.02 41.68 -6.93
CA ALA A 122 43.40 41.24 -5.58
C ALA A 122 44.79 40.61 -5.58
#